data_AF-A0A2J8GL70-F1
#
_entry.id   AF-A0A2J8GL70-F1
#
_cell.length_a   1.000
_cell.length_b   1.000
_cell.length_c   1.000
_cell.angle_alpha   90.00
_cell.angle_beta   90.00
_cell.angle_gamma   90.00
#
_symmetry.space_group_name_H-M   'P 1'
#
loop_
_entity.id
_entity.type
_entity.pdbx_description
1 polymer ?
#
loop_
_entity_poly.entity_id
_entity_poly.type
_entity_poly.pdbx_seq_one_letter_code
_entity_poly.pdbx_strand_id
1 'polypeptide(L)'
;MLLIPLSLLCALALVLGYLFLTAKPEASTALGASAVIPGGTARINGVIPLEKDGWLPPERVQVLDEGPSAGTHRVRILVQFTALEGEGTTLDTSQFSVTGLGANSIHPLWTAPAKAELQQGDTADATMVFELPNQAIALVLEGPGNTRLSLGLSHHTS
;
A
#
# COMPACT_ATOMS: atom_id res chain seq x y z
N MET A 1 -2.03 44.05 22.85
CA MET A 1 -1.67 43.41 21.56
C MET A 1 -1.34 41.91 21.67
N LEU A 2 -1.15 41.34 22.88
CA LEU A 2 -0.91 39.89 23.07
C LEU A 2 -2.17 38.99 23.03
N LEU A 3 -3.38 39.57 23.09
CA LEU A 3 -4.64 38.83 23.11
C LEU A 3 -4.96 38.14 21.78
N ILE A 4 -4.58 38.75 20.66
CA ILE A 4 -4.82 38.23 19.31
C ILE A 4 -3.97 36.99 19.01
N PRO A 5 -2.65 36.96 19.29
CA PRO A 5 -1.87 35.74 19.07
C PRO A 5 -2.27 34.60 20.03
N LEU A 6 -2.65 34.92 21.27
CA LEU A 6 -3.08 33.92 22.24
C LEU A 6 -4.42 33.28 21.86
N SER A 7 -5.39 34.07 21.38
CA SER A 7 -6.68 33.53 20.92
C SER A 7 -6.52 32.66 19.68
N LEU A 8 -5.62 33.03 18.75
CA LEU A 8 -5.32 32.23 17.56
C LEU A 8 -4.66 30.89 17.94
N LEU A 9 -3.73 30.90 18.89
CA LEU A 9 -3.08 29.68 19.37
C LEU A 9 -4.09 28.74 20.06
N CYS A 10 -4.97 29.27 20.90
CA CYS A 10 -6.02 28.49 21.54
C CYS A 10 -7.02 27.92 20.53
N ALA A 11 -7.42 28.71 19.52
CA ALA A 11 -8.28 28.23 18.45
C ALA A 11 -7.62 27.11 17.65
N LEU A 12 -6.35 27.24 17.30
CA LEU A 12 -5.59 26.19 16.61
C LEU A 12 -5.48 24.92 17.45
N ALA A 13 -5.20 25.04 18.75
CA ALA A 13 -5.13 23.90 19.66
C ALA A 13 -6.48 23.18 19.78
N LEU A 14 -7.59 23.91 19.82
CA LEU A 14 -8.94 23.33 19.83
C LEU A 14 -9.25 22.61 18.52
N VAL A 15 -8.89 23.18 17.37
CA VAL A 15 -9.08 22.55 16.06
C VAL A 15 -8.25 21.28 15.93
N LEU A 16 -6.96 21.33 16.29
CA LEU A 16 -6.09 20.15 16.25
C LEU A 16 -6.54 19.08 17.24
N GLY A 17 -6.95 19.46 18.45
CA GLY A 17 -7.50 18.55 19.45
C GLY A 17 -8.79 17.88 18.97
N TYR A 18 -9.69 18.65 18.35
CA TYR A 18 -10.90 18.12 17.75
C TYR A 18 -10.61 17.12 16.62
N LEU A 19 -9.71 17.48 15.69
CA LEU A 19 -9.29 16.59 14.60
C LEU A 19 -8.65 15.31 15.15
N PHE A 20 -7.77 15.42 16.15
CA PHE A 20 -7.13 14.26 16.76
C PHE A 20 -8.13 13.32 17.43
N LEU A 21 -9.18 13.86 18.07
CA LEU A 21 -10.21 13.07 18.74
C LEU A 21 -11.24 12.47 17.78
N THR A 22 -11.44 13.06 16.60
CA THR A 22 -12.51 12.67 15.67
C THR A 22 -12.02 11.98 14.41
N ALA A 23 -10.74 12.10 14.06
CA ALA A 23 -10.14 11.34 12.99
C ALA A 23 -10.12 9.86 13.36
N LYS A 24 -11.04 9.07 12.80
CA LYS A 24 -10.96 7.62 12.84
C LYS A 24 -10.00 7.17 11.74
N PRO A 25 -8.87 6.55 12.06
CA PRO A 25 -8.04 5.91 11.05
C PRO A 25 -8.89 4.87 10.31
N GLU A 26 -8.89 4.91 8.98
CA GLU A 26 -9.56 3.86 8.22
C GLU A 26 -8.90 2.52 8.51
N ALA A 27 -9.71 1.56 8.97
CA ALA A 27 -9.20 0.25 9.35
C ALA A 27 -8.58 -0.45 8.14
N SER A 28 -7.43 -1.10 8.34
CA SER A 28 -6.77 -1.95 7.36
C SER A 28 -6.66 -3.37 7.89
N THR A 29 -6.82 -4.35 7.01
CA THR A 29 -6.54 -5.75 7.31
C THR A 29 -5.05 -5.93 7.65
N ALA A 30 -4.74 -6.63 8.73
CA ALA A 30 -3.36 -6.83 9.16
C ALA A 30 -2.53 -7.59 8.11
N LEU A 31 -1.21 -7.33 8.09
CA LEU A 31 -0.26 -8.08 7.27
C LEU A 31 -0.42 -9.59 7.51
N GLY A 32 -0.53 -10.36 6.43
CA GLY A 32 -0.73 -11.80 6.50
C GLY A 32 -2.15 -12.24 6.85
N ALA A 33 -3.11 -11.34 7.04
CA ALA A 33 -4.53 -11.68 7.11
C ALA A 33 -5.21 -11.50 5.73
N SER A 34 -6.31 -12.22 5.52
CA SER A 34 -7.08 -12.14 4.28
C SER A 34 -8.10 -11.01 4.35
N ALA A 35 -8.10 -10.14 3.34
CA ALA A 35 -9.13 -9.13 3.12
C ALA A 35 -10.09 -9.56 2.02
N VAL A 36 -11.34 -9.11 2.09
CA VAL A 36 -12.31 -9.28 1.00
C VAL A 36 -11.98 -8.27 -0.10
N ILE A 37 -12.03 -8.73 -1.35
CA ILE A 37 -11.99 -7.92 -2.58
C ILE A 37 -13.19 -8.30 -3.45
N PRO A 38 -13.59 -7.49 -4.43
CA PRO A 38 -14.60 -7.90 -5.41
C PRO A 38 -14.23 -9.24 -6.05
N GLY A 39 -15.14 -10.22 -6.01
CA GLY A 39 -14.91 -11.55 -6.57
C GLY A 39 -14.15 -12.54 -5.69
N GLY A 40 -13.60 -12.13 -4.53
CA GLY A 40 -12.73 -13.03 -3.77
C GLY A 40 -12.02 -12.45 -2.54
N THR A 41 -10.80 -12.92 -2.29
CA THR A 41 -9.95 -12.45 -1.19
C THR A 41 -8.54 -12.12 -1.66
N ALA A 42 -7.87 -11.24 -0.91
CA ALA A 42 -6.48 -10.88 -1.11
C ALA A 42 -5.71 -10.96 0.22
N ARG A 43 -4.48 -11.45 0.18
CA ARG A 43 -3.61 -11.59 1.35
C ARG A 43 -2.18 -11.18 0.98
N ILE A 44 -1.59 -10.28 1.77
CA ILE A 44 -0.16 -10.00 1.63
C ILE A 44 0.63 -11.13 2.28
N ASN A 45 1.43 -11.83 1.48
CA ASN A 45 2.32 -12.90 1.91
C ASN A 45 3.73 -12.40 2.24
N GLY A 46 4.13 -11.24 1.71
CA GLY A 46 5.43 -10.67 2.00
C GLY A 46 5.56 -9.21 1.55
N VAL A 47 6.35 -8.45 2.29
CA VAL A 47 6.84 -7.13 1.92
C VAL A 47 8.36 -7.18 2.05
N ILE A 48 9.06 -7.16 0.92
CA ILE A 48 10.49 -7.46 0.84
C ILE A 48 11.22 -6.22 0.30
N PRO A 49 12.21 -5.65 1.01
CA PRO A 49 13.05 -4.59 0.45
C PRO A 49 13.75 -5.08 -0.82
N LEU A 50 13.55 -4.36 -1.93
CA LEU A 50 13.93 -4.82 -3.27
C LEU A 50 15.45 -4.98 -3.41
N GLU A 51 16.21 -4.07 -2.80
CA GLU A 51 17.67 -4.04 -2.88
C GLU A 51 18.35 -5.10 -2.00
N LYS A 52 17.61 -5.82 -1.16
CA LYS A 52 18.19 -6.68 -0.12
C LYS A 52 18.56 -8.08 -0.62
N ASP A 53 17.80 -8.63 -1.57
CA ASP A 53 17.95 -10.01 -2.05
C ASP A 53 18.46 -10.13 -3.49
N GLY A 54 18.74 -9.00 -4.15
CA GLY A 54 19.21 -8.96 -5.53
C GLY A 54 18.17 -9.41 -6.55
N TRP A 55 16.89 -9.47 -6.17
CA TRP A 55 15.82 -9.83 -7.08
C TRP A 55 15.67 -8.80 -8.21
N LEU A 56 15.43 -9.31 -9.42
CA LEU A 56 15.13 -8.51 -10.61
C LEU A 56 13.86 -9.06 -11.27
N PRO A 57 13.02 -8.20 -11.88
CA PRO A 57 11.89 -8.67 -12.66
C PRO A 57 12.36 -9.50 -13.87
N PRO A 58 11.55 -10.47 -14.35
CA PRO A 58 11.88 -11.26 -15.54
C PRO A 58 12.08 -10.41 -16.80
N GLU A 59 11.31 -9.33 -16.92
CA GLU A 59 11.45 -8.33 -17.97
C GLU A 59 12.23 -7.13 -17.43
N ARG A 60 13.22 -6.65 -18.19
CA ARG A 60 13.99 -5.46 -17.77
C ARG A 60 13.07 -4.25 -17.74
N VAL A 61 13.08 -3.55 -16.61
CA VAL A 61 12.35 -2.31 -16.39
C VAL A 61 13.36 -1.19 -16.17
N GLN A 62 13.43 -0.24 -17.10
CA GLN A 62 14.44 0.82 -17.08
C GLN A 62 14.41 1.64 -15.77
N VAL A 63 13.22 1.92 -15.23
CA VAL A 63 13.09 2.65 -13.95
C VAL A 63 13.69 1.89 -12.77
N LEU A 64 13.89 0.57 -12.88
CA LEU A 64 14.51 -0.20 -11.81
C LEU A 64 16.05 -0.17 -11.85
N ASP A 65 16.65 0.19 -12.99
CA ASP A 65 18.10 0.16 -13.21
C ASP A 65 18.84 1.31 -12.48
N GLU A 66 18.16 2.44 -12.24
CA GLU A 66 18.77 3.66 -11.68
C GLU A 66 18.87 3.67 -10.14
N GLY A 67 18.32 2.63 -9.48
CA GLY A 67 18.19 2.58 -8.02
C GLY A 67 17.02 3.44 -7.49
N PRO A 68 16.75 3.41 -6.17
CA PRO A 68 15.69 4.24 -5.58
C PRO A 68 16.08 5.73 -5.55
N SER A 69 15.10 6.62 -5.68
CA SER A 69 15.32 8.07 -5.51
C SER A 69 15.82 8.41 -4.10
N ALA A 70 16.53 9.53 -3.97
CA ALA A 70 17.01 10.00 -2.67
C ALA A 70 15.86 10.17 -1.66
N GLY A 71 16.03 9.61 -0.45
CA GLY A 71 15.01 9.65 0.60
C GLY A 71 13.88 8.63 0.42
N THR A 72 14.02 7.68 -0.50
CA THR A 72 13.08 6.59 -0.74
C THR A 72 13.77 5.23 -0.65
N HIS A 73 12.97 4.17 -0.59
CA HIS A 73 13.40 2.78 -0.71
C HIS A 73 12.38 2.03 -1.58
N ARG A 74 12.80 0.94 -2.24
CA ARG A 74 11.88 0.11 -3.01
C ARG A 74 11.51 -1.15 -2.24
N VAL A 75 10.25 -1.53 -2.38
CA VAL A 75 9.74 -2.78 -1.80
C VAL A 75 9.00 -3.58 -2.85
N ARG A 76 9.05 -4.89 -2.67
CA ARG A 76 8.32 -5.87 -3.44
C ARG A 76 7.24 -6.47 -2.55
N ILE A 77 5.99 -6.20 -2.91
CA ILE A 77 4.79 -6.65 -2.20
C ILE A 77 4.26 -7.90 -2.90
N LEU A 78 4.22 -9.01 -2.17
CA LEU A 78 3.74 -10.30 -2.64
C LEU A 78 2.32 -10.48 -2.13
N VAL A 79 1.35 -10.57 -3.04
CA VAL A 79 -0.07 -10.69 -2.72
C VAL A 79 -0.63 -11.93 -3.37
N GLN A 80 -1.30 -12.77 -2.59
CA GLN A 80 -2.07 -13.87 -3.11
C GLN A 80 -3.54 -13.48 -3.20
N PHE A 81 -4.12 -13.73 -4.35
CA PHE A 81 -5.53 -13.56 -4.64
C PHE A 81 -6.21 -14.91 -4.76
N THR A 82 -7.43 -15.02 -4.25
CA THR A 82 -8.27 -16.21 -4.40
C THR A 82 -9.65 -15.79 -4.89
N ALA A 83 -10.09 -16.32 -6.03
CA ALA A 83 -11.42 -16.10 -6.56
C ALA A 83 -12.44 -17.02 -5.84
N LEU A 84 -13.52 -16.45 -5.33
CA LEU A 84 -14.53 -17.20 -4.56
C LEU A 84 -15.92 -17.20 -5.21
N GLU A 85 -16.20 -16.23 -6.06
CA GLU A 85 -17.48 -16.09 -6.74
C GLU A 85 -17.58 -16.99 -7.99
N GLY A 86 -18.78 -17.47 -8.30
CA GLY A 86 -19.01 -18.45 -9.37
C GLY A 86 -18.76 -17.92 -10.79
N GLU A 87 -18.87 -16.61 -10.99
CA GLU A 87 -18.57 -15.95 -12.28
C GLU A 87 -17.07 -15.73 -12.49
N GLY A 88 -16.23 -16.08 -11.51
CA GLY A 88 -14.82 -15.73 -11.50
C GLY A 88 -14.56 -14.25 -11.19
N THR A 89 -13.31 -13.81 -11.36
CA THR A 89 -12.92 -12.41 -11.20
C THR A 89 -11.77 -12.05 -12.12
N THR A 90 -11.70 -10.78 -12.51
CA THR A 90 -10.54 -10.22 -13.20
C THR A 90 -9.66 -9.49 -12.19
N LEU A 91 -8.45 -9.98 -12.00
CA LEU A 91 -7.40 -9.30 -11.26
C LEU A 91 -6.73 -8.26 -12.18
N ASP A 92 -6.65 -7.01 -11.73
CA ASP A 92 -5.86 -5.95 -12.35
C ASP A 92 -4.96 -5.32 -11.28
N THR A 93 -3.67 -5.65 -11.29
CA THR A 93 -2.71 -5.18 -10.28
C THR A 93 -2.35 -3.70 -10.46
N SER A 94 -2.65 -3.10 -11.62
CA SER A 94 -2.44 -1.66 -11.83
C SER A 94 -3.43 -0.79 -11.05
N GLN A 95 -4.55 -1.37 -10.58
CA GLN A 95 -5.54 -0.67 -9.78
C GLN A 95 -5.15 -0.53 -8.31
N PHE A 96 -4.03 -1.15 -7.90
CA PHE A 96 -3.53 -1.05 -6.55
C PHE A 96 -2.60 0.16 -6.40
N SER A 97 -2.61 0.74 -5.20
CA SER A 97 -1.69 1.81 -4.83
C SER A 97 -1.29 1.68 -3.36
N VAL A 98 -0.13 2.23 -3.00
CA VAL A 98 0.26 2.38 -1.60
C VAL A 98 -0.11 3.78 -1.13
N THR A 99 -0.79 3.86 0.01
CA THR A 99 -1.10 5.11 0.71
C THR A 99 -0.56 5.04 2.14
N GLY A 100 -0.41 6.19 2.78
CA GLY A 100 0.02 6.26 4.17
C GLY A 100 0.21 7.70 4.64
N LEU A 101 0.57 7.88 5.91
CA LEU A 101 0.90 9.20 6.42
C LEU A 101 2.27 9.60 5.87
N GLY A 102 2.34 10.79 5.25
CA GLY A 102 3.57 11.28 4.61
C GLY A 102 3.81 10.72 3.20
N ALA A 103 2.86 9.98 2.63
CA ALA A 103 2.87 9.53 1.24
C ALA A 103 1.56 9.91 0.53
N ASN A 104 1.68 10.39 -0.71
CA ASN A 104 0.53 10.43 -1.61
C ASN A 104 0.18 9.00 -2.06
N SER A 105 -0.88 8.83 -2.86
CA SER A 105 -1.12 7.53 -3.52
C SER A 105 0.02 7.23 -4.49
N ILE A 106 0.73 6.14 -4.24
CA ILE A 106 1.89 5.67 -5.01
C ILE A 106 1.47 4.44 -5.80
N HIS A 107 1.54 4.51 -7.13
CA HIS A 107 1.29 3.38 -8.01
C HIS A 107 2.53 2.50 -8.17
N PRO A 108 2.35 1.21 -8.50
CA PRO A 108 3.49 0.31 -8.68
C PRO A 108 4.35 0.74 -9.87
N LEU A 109 5.67 0.68 -9.70
CA LEU A 109 6.65 0.82 -10.78
C LEU A 109 6.63 -0.38 -11.72
N TRP A 110 6.26 -1.55 -11.20
CA TRP A 110 6.16 -2.79 -11.95
C TRP A 110 5.21 -3.77 -11.27
N THR A 111 4.51 -4.58 -12.06
CA THR A 111 3.64 -5.64 -11.56
C THR A 111 3.71 -6.91 -12.40
N ALA A 112 3.51 -8.07 -11.77
CA ALA A 112 3.22 -9.32 -12.46
C ALA A 112 2.33 -10.24 -11.60
N PRO A 113 1.26 -10.83 -12.16
CA PRO A 113 0.71 -10.49 -13.47
C PRO A 113 0.14 -9.06 -13.45
N ALA A 114 0.17 -8.36 -14.59
CA ALA A 114 -0.52 -7.07 -14.72
C ALA A 114 -2.04 -7.28 -14.67
N LYS A 115 -2.53 -8.29 -15.41
CA LYS A 115 -3.92 -8.74 -15.38
C LYS A 115 -3.98 -10.26 -15.39
N ALA A 116 -5.00 -10.82 -14.73
CA ALA A 116 -5.29 -12.24 -14.78
C ALA A 116 -6.80 -12.47 -14.67
N GLU A 117 -7.32 -13.44 -15.42
CA GLU A 117 -8.68 -13.95 -15.23
C GLU A 117 -8.60 -15.17 -14.33
N LEU A 118 -9.43 -15.20 -13.29
CA LEU A 118 -9.46 -16.26 -12.28
C LEU A 118 -10.86 -16.87 -12.24
N GLN A 119 -10.96 -18.18 -12.37
CA GLN A 119 -12.19 -18.92 -12.17
C GLN A 119 -12.41 -19.20 -10.68
N GLN A 120 -13.63 -19.61 -10.30
CA GLN A 120 -13.92 -19.93 -8.90
C GLN A 120 -12.94 -20.98 -8.34
N GLY A 121 -12.32 -20.66 -7.20
CA GLY A 121 -11.34 -21.52 -6.53
C GLY A 121 -9.90 -21.32 -7.02
N ASP A 122 -9.68 -20.59 -8.12
CA ASP A 122 -8.34 -20.27 -8.59
C ASP A 122 -7.61 -19.34 -7.63
N THR A 123 -6.28 -19.48 -7.63
CA THR A 123 -5.39 -18.58 -6.90
C THR A 123 -4.37 -17.97 -7.86
N ALA A 124 -4.01 -16.72 -7.61
CA ALA A 124 -2.94 -16.04 -8.32
C ALA A 124 -2.03 -15.31 -7.34
N ASP A 125 -0.73 -15.57 -7.45
CA ASP A 125 0.29 -14.81 -6.76
C ASP A 125 0.71 -13.62 -7.64
N ALA A 126 0.60 -12.42 -7.09
CA ALA A 126 1.04 -11.20 -7.71
C ALA A 126 2.24 -10.62 -6.96
N THR A 127 3.14 -10.03 -7.74
CA THR A 127 4.27 -9.26 -7.26
C THR A 127 4.09 -7.83 -7.74
N MET A 128 4.16 -6.86 -6.83
CA MET A 128 4.09 -5.43 -7.14
C MET A 128 5.29 -4.71 -6.53
N VAL A 129 5.99 -3.91 -7.32
CA VAL A 129 7.16 -3.15 -6.88
C VAL A 129 6.76 -1.69 -6.71
N PHE A 130 7.05 -1.12 -5.54
CA PHE A 130 6.79 0.28 -5.21
C PHE A 130 8.06 0.96 -4.75
N GLU A 131 8.16 2.27 -5.00
CA GLU A 131 9.15 3.15 -4.38
C GLU A 131 8.45 4.02 -3.34
N LEU A 132 8.88 3.92 -2.09
CA LEU A 132 8.20 4.47 -0.92
C LEU A 132 9.10 5.49 -0.21
N PRO A 133 8.57 6.64 0.25
CA PRO A 133 9.33 7.58 1.05
C PRO A 133 9.77 6.95 2.39
N ASN A 134 11.02 7.16 2.80
CA ASN A 134 11.55 6.60 4.04
C ASN A 134 10.80 7.08 5.30
N GLN A 135 10.28 8.31 5.25
CA GLN A 135 9.53 8.93 6.34
C GLN A 135 8.05 8.55 6.37
N ALA A 136 7.53 7.87 5.35
CA ALA A 136 6.13 7.50 5.32
C ALA A 136 5.87 6.37 6.33
N ILE A 137 4.72 6.42 7.00
CA ILE A 137 4.34 5.45 8.03
C ILE A 137 2.88 5.02 7.87
N ALA A 138 2.50 3.95 8.57
CA ALA A 138 1.16 3.37 8.51
C ALA A 138 0.73 3.08 7.07
N LEU A 139 1.66 2.48 6.30
CA LEU A 139 1.48 2.22 4.88
C LEU A 139 0.48 1.08 4.65
N VAL A 140 -0.39 1.30 3.68
CA VAL A 140 -1.48 0.41 3.30
C VAL A 140 -1.45 0.22 1.80
N LEU A 141 -1.58 -1.03 1.36
CA LEU A 141 -1.92 -1.34 -0.02
C LEU A 141 -3.45 -1.19 -0.17
N GLU A 142 -3.84 -0.15 -0.88
CA GLU A 142 -5.22 0.11 -1.29
C GLU A 142 -5.51 -0.54 -2.63
N GLY A 143 -6.68 -1.15 -2.75
CA GLY A 143 -7.11 -1.83 -3.97
C GLY A 143 -8.61 -1.67 -4.26
N PRO A 144 -9.10 -2.37 -5.28
CA PRO A 144 -10.50 -2.33 -5.71
C PRO A 144 -11.47 -2.66 -4.57
N GLY A 145 -12.66 -2.05 -4.60
CA GLY A 145 -13.67 -2.29 -3.56
C GLY A 145 -13.32 -1.69 -2.19
N ASN A 146 -12.44 -0.69 -2.15
CA ASN A 146 -11.92 -0.08 -0.92
C ASN A 146 -11.18 -1.08 -0.01
N THR A 147 -10.54 -2.08 -0.61
CA THR A 147 -9.71 -3.02 0.12
C THR A 147 -8.46 -2.32 0.65
N ARG A 148 -8.18 -2.53 1.93
CA ARG A 148 -7.05 -1.92 2.66
C ARG A 148 -6.24 -3.01 3.33
N LEU A 149 -5.02 -3.27 2.88
CA LEU A 149 -4.11 -4.27 3.44
C LEU A 149 -2.87 -3.59 4.03
N SER A 150 -2.61 -3.79 5.33
CA SER A 150 -1.46 -3.19 6.01
C SER A 150 -0.14 -3.80 5.54
N LEU A 151 0.85 -2.95 5.29
CA LEU A 151 2.21 -3.40 4.95
C LEU A 151 3.06 -3.76 6.18
N GLY A 152 2.52 -3.60 7.39
CA GLY A 152 3.27 -3.75 8.64
C GLY A 152 4.34 -2.66 8.82
N LEU A 153 5.27 -2.88 9.74
CA LEU A 153 6.35 -1.92 10.07
C LEU A 153 7.74 -2.40 9.65
N SER A 154 7.88 -3.67 9.27
CA SER A 154 9.18 -4.33 9.12
C SER A 154 9.96 -3.95 7.85
N HIS A 155 9.36 -3.17 6.95
CA HIS A 155 9.98 -2.75 5.68
C HIS A 155 10.53 -1.32 5.71
N HIS A 156 10.28 -0.55 6.78
CA HIS A 156 10.85 0.79 6.92
C HIS A 156 12.38 0.70 7.10
N THR A 157 13.12 1.36 6.23
CA THR A 157 14.55 1.61 6.41
C THR A 157 14.71 2.82 7.34
N SER A 158 15.43 2.63 8.45
CA SER A 158 15.83 3.71 9.36
C SER A 158 16.90 4.62 8.75
#